data_AF-A0A9P1HUG9-F1
#
_entry.id   AF-A0A9P1HUG9-F1
#
_cell.length_a   1.000
_cell.length_b   1.000
_cell.length_c   1.000
_cell.angle_alpha   90.00
_cell.angle_beta   90.00
_cell.angle_gamma   90.00
#
_symmetry.space_group_name_H-M   'P 1'
#
loop_
_entity.id
_entity.type
_entity.pdbx_description
1 polymer ?
#
loop_
_entity_poly.entity_id
_entity_poly.type
_entity_poly.pdbx_seq_one_letter_code
_entity_poly.pdbx_strand_id
1 'polypeptide(L)'
;MLLTFVLIVISSSFGLAHPTCESYKALELKAKCGSKGYLLHYGYRNCNSFYSPVHYNQFDQVGKKWIDCTGKCLATKARQIVSRTNDCKAIKTAAFDSHVDCYLQCGICKACKTNKNALRKTFDFRDFANAESLKQVVAIAAKCNLKCFI
;
A
#
# COMPACT_ATOMS: atom_id res chain seq x y z
N MET A 1 53.24 15.81 -9.33
CA MET A 1 52.04 15.28 -10.00
C MET A 1 51.31 14.35 -9.03
N LEU A 2 50.42 14.89 -8.19
CA LEU A 2 49.48 14.07 -7.41
C LEU A 2 48.13 14.13 -8.14
N LEU A 3 47.74 13.03 -8.78
CA LEU A 3 46.40 12.87 -9.34
C LEU A 3 45.42 12.58 -8.20
N THR A 4 44.65 13.59 -7.82
CA THR A 4 43.47 13.43 -6.97
C THR A 4 42.37 12.76 -7.78
N PHE A 5 42.10 11.49 -7.50
CA PHE A 5 40.91 10.80 -8.00
C PHE A 5 39.68 11.39 -7.29
N VAL A 6 38.98 12.28 -7.98
CA VAL A 6 37.63 12.72 -7.58
C VAL A 6 36.70 11.54 -7.78
N LEU A 7 36.31 10.88 -6.69
CA LEU A 7 35.20 9.94 -6.68
C LEU A 7 33.92 10.73 -6.98
N ILE A 8 33.50 10.70 -8.24
CA ILE A 8 32.19 11.18 -8.66
C ILE A 8 31.15 10.26 -8.00
N VAL A 9 30.54 10.73 -6.91
CA VAL A 9 29.35 10.09 -6.34
C VAL A 9 28.22 10.35 -7.33
N ILE A 10 28.02 9.40 -8.25
CA ILE A 10 26.84 9.38 -9.11
C ILE A 10 25.64 9.09 -8.18
N SER A 11 25.05 10.14 -7.61
CA SER A 11 23.74 10.07 -6.96
C SER A 11 22.70 9.85 -8.05
N SER A 12 22.67 8.64 -8.59
CA SER A 12 21.59 8.18 -9.44
C SER A 12 20.39 7.98 -8.52
N SER A 13 19.52 8.98 -8.48
CA SER A 13 18.19 8.87 -7.90
C SER A 13 17.33 7.97 -8.80
N PHE A 14 17.75 6.72 -9.03
CA PHE A 14 16.80 5.67 -9.35
C PHE A 14 15.93 5.57 -8.11
N GLY A 15 14.66 5.98 -8.22
CA GLY A 15 13.69 5.87 -7.13
C GLY A 15 13.66 4.42 -6.68
N LEU A 16 14.40 4.10 -5.61
CA LEU A 16 14.49 2.76 -5.07
C LEU A 16 13.08 2.38 -4.64
N ALA A 17 12.51 1.40 -5.34
CA ALA A 17 11.20 0.92 -5.02
C ALA A 17 11.15 0.48 -3.55
N HIS A 18 10.11 0.89 -2.83
CA HIS A 18 10.08 0.76 -1.39
C HIS A 18 10.12 -0.73 -0.99
N PRO A 19 10.99 -1.17 -0.06
CA PRO A 19 11.19 -2.60 0.23
C PRO A 19 9.91 -3.35 0.61
N THR A 20 9.00 -2.69 1.33
CA THR A 20 7.67 -3.23 1.63
C THR A 20 6.87 -3.52 0.36
N CYS A 21 6.95 -2.66 -0.65
CA CYS A 21 6.24 -2.83 -1.91
C CYS A 21 6.89 -3.90 -2.78
N GLU A 22 8.23 -3.95 -2.86
CA GLU A 22 8.93 -4.98 -3.63
C GLU A 22 8.62 -6.41 -3.14
N SER A 23 8.23 -6.57 -1.87
CA SER A 23 7.78 -7.87 -1.36
C SER A 23 6.62 -8.48 -2.16
N TYR A 24 5.74 -7.67 -2.76
CA TYR A 24 4.65 -8.17 -3.59
C TYR A 24 5.15 -8.86 -4.86
N LYS A 25 6.27 -8.43 -5.45
CA LYS A 25 6.87 -9.12 -6.60
C LYS A 25 7.43 -10.49 -6.20
N ALA A 26 8.07 -10.57 -5.02
CA ALA A 26 8.56 -11.84 -4.52
C ALA A 26 7.43 -12.83 -4.22
N LEU A 27 6.31 -12.34 -3.67
CA LEU A 27 5.10 -13.15 -3.46
C LEU A 27 4.50 -13.61 -4.80
N GLU A 28 4.52 -12.76 -5.82
CA GLU A 28 4.02 -13.10 -7.14
C GLU A 28 4.81 -14.24 -7.79
N LEU A 29 6.13 -14.31 -7.60
CA LEU A 29 6.94 -15.44 -8.12
C LEU A 29 6.46 -16.79 -7.58
N LYS A 30 5.90 -16.82 -6.37
CA LYS A 30 5.31 -18.02 -5.75
C LYS A 30 3.87 -18.26 -6.21
N ALA A 31 3.05 -17.21 -6.24
CA ALA A 31 1.61 -17.32 -6.51
C ALA A 31 1.29 -17.49 -8.01
N LYS A 32 2.09 -16.87 -8.90
CA LYS A 32 1.95 -16.91 -10.37
C LYS A 32 0.57 -16.45 -10.87
N CYS A 33 0.02 -15.40 -10.27
CA CYS A 33 -1.29 -14.85 -10.62
C CYS A 33 -1.28 -13.90 -11.83
N GLY A 34 -0.10 -13.58 -12.35
CA GLY A 34 0.11 -12.72 -13.49
C GLY A 34 -0.02 -11.23 -13.18
N SER A 35 0.28 -10.40 -14.18
CA SER A 35 0.29 -8.94 -14.07
C SER A 35 -1.07 -8.31 -13.75
N LYS A 36 -2.16 -9.04 -14.00
CA LYS A 36 -3.54 -8.64 -13.64
C LYS A 36 -3.99 -9.16 -12.28
N GLY A 37 -3.18 -10.02 -11.63
CA GLY A 37 -3.46 -10.58 -10.31
C GLY A 37 -3.35 -9.55 -9.20
N TYR A 38 -3.92 -9.86 -8.04
CA TYR A 38 -3.98 -8.95 -6.88
C TYR A 38 -2.60 -8.42 -6.47
N LEU A 39 -1.58 -9.30 -6.39
CA LEU A 39 -0.26 -8.94 -5.86
C LEU A 39 0.40 -7.83 -6.67
N LEU A 40 0.38 -7.91 -8.00
CA LEU A 40 0.99 -6.90 -8.87
C LEU A 40 0.04 -5.76 -9.21
N HIS A 41 -1.17 -6.08 -9.69
CA HIS A 41 -2.09 -5.08 -10.21
C HIS A 41 -2.63 -4.16 -9.11
N TYR A 42 -2.84 -4.69 -7.91
CA TYR A 42 -3.41 -3.95 -6.80
C TYR A 42 -2.37 -3.67 -5.71
N GLY A 43 -1.82 -4.71 -5.07
CA GLY A 43 -0.95 -4.60 -3.90
C GLY A 43 0.32 -3.79 -4.18
N TYR A 44 1.11 -4.22 -5.17
CA TYR A 44 2.34 -3.55 -5.58
C TYR A 44 2.07 -2.12 -6.05
N ARG A 45 1.11 -1.93 -6.97
CA ARG A 45 0.78 -0.62 -7.54
C ARG A 45 0.36 0.38 -6.46
N ASN A 46 -0.60 0.01 -5.60
CA ASN A 46 -1.11 0.91 -4.57
C ASN A 46 -0.07 1.17 -3.48
N CYS A 47 0.71 0.15 -3.08
CA CYS A 47 1.82 0.36 -2.16
C CYS A 47 2.78 1.44 -2.68
N ASN A 48 3.23 1.33 -3.94
CA ASN A 48 4.11 2.33 -4.53
C ASN A 48 3.45 3.70 -4.67
N SER A 49 2.14 3.76 -4.96
CA SER A 49 1.42 5.04 -4.96
C SER A 49 1.54 5.75 -3.61
N PHE A 50 1.28 5.05 -2.50
CA PHE A 50 1.38 5.62 -1.14
C PHE A 50 2.81 6.01 -0.75
N TYR A 51 3.81 5.21 -1.14
CA TYR A 51 5.22 5.48 -0.83
C TYR A 51 5.91 6.42 -1.82
N SER A 52 5.26 6.80 -2.92
CA SER A 52 5.83 7.76 -3.85
C SER A 52 6.05 9.11 -3.15
N PRO A 53 7.19 9.79 -3.35
CA PRO A 53 7.43 11.09 -2.73
C PRO A 53 6.34 12.13 -3.04
N VAL A 54 5.77 12.06 -4.24
CA VAL A 54 4.67 12.94 -4.69
C VAL A 54 3.43 12.79 -3.81
N HIS A 55 3.13 11.59 -3.32
CA HIS A 55 1.98 11.33 -2.46
C HIS A 55 2.36 11.33 -0.98
N TYR A 56 3.37 10.58 -0.57
CA TYR A 56 3.78 10.43 0.83
C TYR A 56 4.05 11.79 1.51
N ASN A 57 4.64 12.74 0.78
CA ASN A 57 4.92 14.07 1.31
C ASN A 57 3.70 14.98 1.47
N GLN A 58 2.54 14.61 0.90
CA GLN A 58 1.29 15.33 1.10
C GLN A 58 0.60 14.95 2.41
N PHE A 59 1.03 13.85 3.06
CA PHE A 59 0.48 13.43 4.33
C PHE A 59 1.16 14.15 5.49
N ASP A 60 0.37 14.50 6.50
CA ASP A 60 0.87 14.94 7.80
C ASP A 60 1.55 13.79 8.56
N GLN A 61 2.08 14.08 9.75
CA GLN A 61 2.77 13.06 10.55
C GLN A 61 1.86 11.91 10.99
N VAL A 62 0.54 12.14 11.14
CA VAL A 62 -0.43 11.10 11.49
C VAL A 62 -0.65 10.17 10.28
N GLY A 63 -0.78 10.75 9.09
CA GLY A 63 -0.95 10.05 7.83
C GLY A 63 0.26 9.20 7.47
N LYS A 64 1.47 9.76 7.60
CA LYS A 64 2.73 9.04 7.38
C LYS A 64 2.86 7.81 8.30
N LYS A 65 2.57 7.97 9.60
CA LYS A 65 2.54 6.85 10.56
C LYS A 65 1.54 5.78 10.15
N TRP A 66 0.35 6.19 9.70
CA TRP A 66 -0.67 5.26 9.22
C TRP A 66 -0.21 4.51 7.96
N ILE A 67 0.39 5.20 6.98
CA ILE A 67 0.94 4.57 5.76
C ILE A 67 1.98 3.51 6.14
N ASP A 68 2.93 3.87 7.00
CA ASP A 68 4.04 2.99 7.37
C ASP A 68 3.58 1.74 8.14
N CYS A 69 2.65 1.91 9.08
CA CYS A 69 2.05 0.81 9.81
C CYS A 69 1.25 -0.10 8.87
N THR A 70 0.38 0.51 8.05
CA THR A 70 -0.55 -0.20 7.17
C THR A 70 0.20 -0.98 6.10
N GLY A 71 1.17 -0.36 5.42
CA GLY A 71 1.97 -0.99 4.38
C GLY A 71 2.67 -2.26 4.90
N LYS A 72 3.30 -2.17 6.07
CA LYS A 72 3.94 -3.32 6.73
C LYS A 72 2.93 -4.40 7.11
N CYS A 73 1.77 -4.02 7.66
CA CYS A 73 0.71 -4.97 8.02
C CYS A 73 0.21 -5.74 6.79
N LEU A 74 -0.16 -5.02 5.73
CA LEU A 74 -0.72 -5.59 4.50
C LEU A 74 0.27 -6.54 3.82
N ALA A 75 1.54 -6.13 3.67
CA ALA A 75 2.58 -6.98 3.11
C ALA A 75 2.80 -8.27 3.95
N THR A 76 2.69 -8.16 5.27
CA THR A 76 2.78 -9.32 6.17
C THR A 76 1.59 -10.26 6.00
N LYS A 77 0.36 -9.74 5.94
CA LYS A 77 -0.85 -10.53 5.68
C LYS A 77 -0.79 -11.21 4.31
N ALA A 78 -0.38 -10.49 3.27
CA ALA A 78 -0.19 -11.05 1.93
C ALA A 78 0.81 -12.22 1.94
N ARG A 79 1.94 -12.11 2.66
CA ARG A 79 2.90 -13.20 2.82
C ARG A 79 2.29 -14.42 3.50
N GLN A 80 1.51 -14.23 4.57
CA GLN A 80 0.82 -15.32 5.28
C GLN A 80 -0.24 -16.01 4.43
N ILE A 81 -0.93 -15.26 3.55
CA ILE A 81 -1.94 -15.81 2.63
C ILE A 81 -1.25 -16.65 1.55
N VAL A 82 -0.22 -16.09 0.89
CA VAL A 82 0.54 -16.78 -0.17
C VAL A 82 1.36 -17.96 0.38
N SER A 83 1.62 -18.02 1.69
CA SER A 83 2.22 -19.21 2.30
C SER A 83 1.25 -20.39 2.39
N ARG A 84 -0.06 -20.15 2.34
CA ARG A 84 -1.12 -21.17 2.51
C ARG A 84 -1.80 -21.57 1.20
N THR A 85 -1.78 -20.71 0.19
CA THR A 85 -2.41 -20.97 -1.10
C THR A 85 -1.72 -20.21 -2.23
N ASN A 86 -1.79 -20.77 -3.44
CA ASN A 86 -1.44 -20.10 -4.70
C ASN A 86 -2.69 -19.83 -5.58
N ASP A 87 -3.90 -20.13 -5.10
CA ASP A 87 -5.13 -19.80 -5.83
C ASP A 87 -5.35 -18.29 -5.84
N CYS A 88 -5.36 -17.70 -7.03
CA CYS A 88 -5.34 -16.26 -7.21
C CYS A 88 -6.63 -15.56 -6.76
N LYS A 89 -7.77 -16.26 -6.84
CA LYS A 89 -9.04 -15.73 -6.37
C LYS A 89 -9.06 -15.73 -4.84
N ALA A 90 -8.64 -16.83 -4.21
CA ALA A 90 -8.50 -16.95 -2.77
C ALA A 90 -7.51 -15.92 -2.20
N ILE A 91 -6.36 -15.72 -2.88
CA ILE A 91 -5.40 -14.68 -2.50
C ILE A 91 -6.05 -13.29 -2.56
N LYS A 92 -6.73 -12.97 -3.67
CA LYS A 92 -7.41 -11.67 -3.82
C LYS A 92 -8.42 -11.45 -2.70
N THR A 93 -9.31 -12.40 -2.46
CA THR A 93 -10.36 -12.31 -1.44
C THR A 93 -9.77 -12.17 -0.04
N ALA A 94 -8.89 -13.08 0.37
CA ALA A 94 -8.30 -13.05 1.71
C ALA A 94 -7.43 -11.80 1.93
N ALA A 95 -6.77 -11.31 0.88
CA ALA A 95 -5.99 -10.08 0.99
C ALA A 95 -6.91 -8.89 1.23
N PHE A 96 -7.99 -8.73 0.47
CA PHE A 96 -8.95 -7.65 0.68
C PHE A 96 -9.64 -7.70 2.05
N ASP A 97 -10.00 -8.89 2.53
CA ASP A 97 -10.59 -9.06 3.86
C ASP A 97 -9.63 -8.59 4.98
N SER A 98 -8.31 -8.77 4.77
CA SER A 98 -7.30 -8.33 5.75
C SER A 98 -7.11 -6.80 5.85
N HIS A 99 -7.61 -6.03 4.88
CA HIS A 99 -7.37 -4.58 4.83
C HIS A 99 -8.02 -3.84 5.97
N VAL A 100 -9.26 -4.19 6.31
CA VAL A 100 -10.04 -3.52 7.37
C VAL A 100 -9.29 -3.58 8.70
N ASP A 101 -8.78 -4.75 9.07
CA ASP A 101 -8.02 -4.93 10.31
C ASP A 101 -6.73 -4.11 10.30
N CYS A 102 -5.95 -4.16 9.21
CA CYS A 102 -4.73 -3.35 9.07
C CYS A 102 -5.01 -1.85 9.17
N TYR A 103 -6.05 -1.36 8.50
CA TYR A 103 -6.40 0.06 8.53
C TYR A 103 -6.83 0.53 9.93
N LEU A 104 -7.67 -0.26 10.62
CA LEU A 104 -8.16 0.10 11.95
C LEU A 104 -7.05 0.12 12.98
N GLN A 105 -6.23 -0.95 13.07
CA GLN A 105 -5.16 -1.02 14.06
C GLN A 105 -4.08 0.05 13.83
N CYS A 106 -3.89 0.49 12.58
CA CYS A 106 -2.95 1.54 12.24
C CYS A 106 -3.54 2.96 12.37
N GLY A 107 -4.80 3.09 12.80
CA GLY A 107 -5.39 4.39 13.14
C GLY A 107 -6.01 5.16 11.97
N ILE A 108 -6.58 4.46 10.97
CA ILE A 108 -7.24 5.09 9.81
C ILE A 108 -8.27 6.16 10.20
N CYS A 109 -9.01 5.97 11.30
CA CYS A 109 -10.04 6.93 11.70
C CYS A 109 -9.48 8.33 12.02
N LYS A 110 -8.23 8.42 12.49
CA LYS A 110 -7.56 9.70 12.74
C LYS A 110 -6.85 10.18 11.47
N ALA A 111 -6.09 9.30 10.82
CA ALA A 111 -5.35 9.63 9.60
C ALA A 111 -6.28 10.17 8.50
N CYS A 112 -7.44 9.56 8.32
CA CYS A 112 -8.40 9.97 7.29
C CYS A 112 -8.93 11.39 7.50
N LYS A 113 -9.19 11.79 8.76
CA LYS A 113 -9.69 13.14 9.06
C LYS A 113 -8.72 14.24 8.66
N THR A 114 -7.44 14.05 8.95
CA THR A 114 -6.42 15.09 8.77
C THR A 114 -5.77 15.03 7.38
N ASN A 115 -5.96 13.94 6.63
CA ASN A 115 -5.30 13.70 5.34
C ASN A 115 -6.28 13.48 4.17
N LYS A 116 -7.53 13.96 4.25
CA LYS A 116 -8.57 13.73 3.21
C LYS A 116 -8.09 14.01 1.78
N ASN A 117 -7.46 15.17 1.56
CA ASN A 117 -6.99 15.57 0.24
C ASN A 117 -5.84 14.70 -0.26
N ALA A 118 -4.91 14.31 0.61
CA ALA A 118 -3.81 13.42 0.26
C ALA A 118 -4.35 12.03 -0.12
N LEU A 119 -5.23 11.45 0.72
CA LEU A 119 -5.89 10.18 0.43
C LEU A 119 -6.63 10.19 -0.91
N ARG A 120 -7.41 11.24 -1.18
CA ARG A 120 -8.14 11.39 -2.45
C ARG A 120 -7.21 11.41 -3.67
N LYS A 121 -6.02 12.01 -3.55
CA LYS A 121 -5.04 12.09 -4.65
C LYS A 121 -4.27 10.78 -4.82
N THR A 122 -4.04 10.05 -3.73
CA THR A 122 -3.23 8.82 -3.74
C THR A 122 -4.01 7.60 -4.20
N PHE A 123 -5.29 7.49 -3.82
CA PHE A 123 -6.13 6.38 -4.26
C PHE A 123 -6.54 6.55 -5.73
N ASP A 124 -6.45 5.47 -6.50
CA ASP A 124 -7.06 5.41 -7.82
C ASP A 124 -8.56 5.20 -7.66
N PHE A 125 -9.37 6.13 -8.15
CA PHE A 125 -10.83 6.04 -8.04
C PHE A 125 -11.41 4.78 -8.69
N ARG A 126 -10.70 4.20 -9.69
CA ARG A 126 -11.07 2.94 -10.34
C ARG A 126 -11.02 1.75 -9.37
N ASP A 127 -10.21 1.83 -8.32
CA ASP A 127 -10.14 0.77 -7.32
C ASP A 127 -11.41 0.64 -6.49
N PHE A 128 -12.22 1.69 -6.38
CA PHE A 128 -13.49 1.66 -5.66
C PHE A 128 -14.66 1.15 -6.51
N ALA A 129 -14.48 0.95 -7.82
CA ALA A 129 -15.44 0.26 -8.67
C ALA A 129 -15.45 -1.27 -8.45
N ASN A 130 -14.49 -1.78 -7.67
CA ASN A 130 -14.41 -3.18 -7.26
C ASN A 130 -15.22 -3.41 -5.97
N ALA A 131 -16.14 -4.39 -5.99
CA ALA A 131 -17.04 -4.66 -4.87
C ALA A 131 -16.28 -4.97 -3.56
N GLU A 132 -15.15 -5.68 -3.65
CA GLU A 132 -14.29 -6.00 -2.51
C GLU A 132 -13.60 -4.77 -1.91
N SER A 133 -13.23 -3.77 -2.73
CA SER A 133 -12.69 -2.49 -2.26
C SER A 133 -13.77 -1.62 -1.63
N LEU A 134 -14.97 -1.60 -2.21
CA LEU A 134 -16.13 -0.88 -1.68
C LEU A 134 -16.53 -1.42 -0.30
N LYS A 135 -16.45 -2.73 -0.10
CA LYS A 135 -16.74 -3.38 1.19
C LYS A 135 -15.83 -2.88 2.32
N GLN A 136 -14.56 -2.62 2.03
CA GLN A 136 -13.62 -2.06 3.01
C GLN A 136 -13.99 -0.62 3.38
N VAL A 137 -14.31 0.20 2.37
CA VAL A 137 -14.74 1.58 2.58
C VAL A 137 -15.95 1.65 3.51
N VAL A 138 -16.97 0.82 3.26
CA VAL A 138 -18.18 0.73 4.10
C VAL A 138 -17.85 0.27 5.53
N ALA A 139 -17.03 -0.77 5.68
CA ALA A 139 -16.65 -1.29 7.00
C ALA A 139 -15.88 -0.26 7.83
N ILE A 140 -14.95 0.47 7.21
CA ILE A 140 -14.19 1.56 7.84
C ILE A 140 -15.11 2.73 8.17
N ALA A 141 -16.01 3.12 7.26
CA ALA A 141 -16.96 4.20 7.46
C ALA A 141 -17.85 3.95 8.69
N ALA A 142 -18.37 2.72 8.82
CA ALA A 142 -19.18 2.31 9.96
C ALA A 142 -18.39 2.36 11.27
N LYS A 143 -17.16 1.83 11.30
CA LYS A 143 -16.33 1.78 12.52
C LYS A 143 -15.72 3.13 12.91
N CYS A 144 -15.53 4.04 11.96
CA CYS A 144 -14.98 5.37 12.20
C CYS A 144 -16.07 6.45 12.39
N ASN A 145 -17.36 6.07 12.51
CA ASN A 145 -18.49 6.99 12.66
C ASN A 145 -18.53 8.11 11.60
N LEU A 146 -18.40 7.75 10.32
CA LEU A 146 -18.38 8.65 9.15
C LEU A 146 -17.33 9.78 9.16
N LYS A 147 -16.51 9.91 10.21
CA LYS A 147 -15.53 10.99 10.35
C LYS A 147 -14.46 11.00 9.25
N CYS A 148 -14.34 9.92 8.49
CA CYS A 148 -13.46 9.84 7.33
C CYS A 148 -14.03 10.64 6.13
N PHE A 149 -15.35 10.81 6.04
CA PHE A 149 -16.06 11.36 4.88
C PHE A 149 -16.84 12.66 5.15
N ILE A 150 -17.01 13.04 6.42
CA ILE A 150 -17.60 14.32 6.85
C ILE A 150 -16.47 15.28 7.19
#